data_AF-A0A3B0ZD75-F1
#
_entry.id   AF-A0A3B0ZD75-F1
#
_cell.length_a   1.000
_cell.length_b   1.000
_cell.length_c   1.000
_cell.angle_alpha   90.00
_cell.angle_beta   90.00
_cell.angle_gamma   90.00
#
_symmetry.space_group_name_H-M   'P 1'
#
loop_
_entity.id
_entity.type
_entity.pdbx_description
1 polymer ?
#
loop_
_entity_poly.entity_id
_entity_poly.type
_entity_poly.pdbx_seq_one_letter_code
_entity_poly.pdbx_strand_id
1 'polypeptide(L)' 'MLDPHLLRTDLDGIAQQLSVRGFTLDTARIAELERQR' A
#
# COMPACT_ATOMS: atom_id res chain seq x y z
N MET A 1 -2.65 -11.18 -6.98
CA MET A 1 -3.15 -9.80 -7.13
C MET A 1 -3.44 -9.29 -5.72
N LEU A 2 -2.89 -8.14 -5.31
CA LEU A 2 -3.28 -7.54 -4.03
C LEU A 2 -4.71 -6.99 -4.15
N ASP A 3 -5.52 -7.20 -3.12
CA ASP A 3 -6.86 -6.65 -3.07
C ASP A 3 -6.77 -5.13 -2.81
N PRO A 4 -7.30 -4.29 -3.71
CA PRO A 4 -7.20 -2.84 -3.58
C PRO A 4 -8.03 -2.28 -2.40
N HIS A 5 -9.05 -3.01 -1.93
CA HIS A 5 -9.78 -2.61 -0.74
C HIS A 5 -8.90 -2.81 0.51
N LEU A 6 -8.23 -3.96 0.60
CA LEU A 6 -7.31 -4.27 1.70
C LEU A 6 -6.13 -3.29 1.74
N LEU A 7 -5.62 -2.89 0.58
CA LEU A 7 -4.56 -1.88 0.46
C LEU A 7 -4.96 -0.51 1.04
N ARG A 8 -6.24 -0.15 0.94
CA ARG A 8 -6.78 1.14 1.44
C ARG A 8 -7.12 1.09 2.91
N THR A 9 -7.56 -0.06 3.41
CA THR A 9 -7.90 -0.24 4.83
C THR A 9 -6.65 -0.37 5.70
N ASP A 10 -5.60 -1.04 5.21
CA ASP A 10 -4.41 -1.36 6.00
C ASP A 10 -3.11 -1.21 5.18
N LEU A 11 -2.92 -0.01 4.60
CA LEU A 11 -1.77 0.32 3.77
C LEU A 11 -0.42 0.07 4.49
N ASP A 12 -0.35 0.45 5.76
CA ASP A 12 0.85 0.33 6.60
C ASP A 12 1.20 -1.14 6.90
N GLY A 13 0.21 -1.96 7.29
CA GLY A 13 0.44 -3.37 7.57
C GLY A 13 0.84 -4.15 6.31
N ILE A 14 0.25 -3.82 5.17
CA ILE A 14 0.66 -4.37 3.87
C ILE A 14 2.09 -3.93 3.52
N ALA A 15 2.42 -2.65 3.70
CA ALA A 15 3.77 -2.13 3.44
C ALA A 15 4.82 -2.84 4.31
N GLN A 16 4.50 -3.11 5.58
CA GLN A 16 5.36 -3.85 6.49
C GLN A 16 5.53 -5.32 6.07
N GLN A 17 4.44 -5.99 5.70
CA GLN A 17 4.48 -7.37 5.19
C GLN A 17 5.27 -7.50 3.88
N LEU A 18 5.15 -6.51 2.99
CA LEU A 18 5.92 -6.45 1.76
C LEU A 18 7.39 -6.17 2.05
N SER A 19 7.69 -5.29 3.00
CA SER A 19 9.07 -4.96 3.41
C SER A 19 9.81 -6.19 3.93
N VAL A 20 9.14 -7.03 4.73
CA VAL A 20 9.68 -8.33 5.19
C VAL A 20 10.04 -9.26 4.03
N ARG A 21 9.34 -9.15 2.90
CA ARG A 21 9.59 -9.93 1.67
C ARG A 21 10.60 -9.26 0.73
N GLY A 22 11.19 -8.13 1.13
CA GLY A 22 12.13 -7.36 0.30
C GLY A 22 11.44 -6.45 -0.73
N PHE A 23 10.14 -6.21 -0.59
CA PHE A 23 9.38 -5.31 -1.45
C PHE A 23 9.06 -4.01 -0.71
N THR A 24 9.46 -2.87 -1.27
CA THR A 24 9.08 -1.56 -0.73
C THR A 24 7.79 -1.09 -1.41
N LEU A 25 6.74 -0.89 -0.62
CA LEU A 25 5.50 -0.30 -1.10
C LEU A 25 5.55 1.22 -0.99
N ASP A 26 5.28 1.92 -2.09
CA ASP A 26 5.33 3.38 -2.15
C ASP A 26 4.02 3.99 -1.67
N THR A 27 3.86 4.01 -0.35
CA THR A 27 2.64 4.47 0.34
C THR A 27 2.33 5.93 0.05
N ALA A 28 3.35 6.78 -0.13
CA ALA A 28 3.21 8.17 -0.51
C ALA A 28 2.56 8.32 -1.89
N ARG A 29 2.96 7.48 -2.86
CA ARG A 29 2.38 7.47 -4.20
C ARG A 29 0.92 7.01 -4.16
N ILE A 30 0.60 6.02 -3.34
CA ILE A 30 -0.76 5.52 -3.18
C ILE A 30 -1.68 6.58 -2.55
N ALA A 31 -1.21 7.25 -1.50
CA ALA A 31 -1.95 8.34 -0.87
C ALA A 31 -2.20 9.50 -1.86
N GLU A 32 -1.23 9.83 -2.71
CA GLU A 32 -1.39 10.84 -3.74
C GLU A 32 -2.44 10.44 -4.80
N LEU A 33 -2.45 9.18 -5.23
CA LEU A 33 -3.45 8.68 -6.18
C LEU A 33 -4.86 8.64 -5.59
N GLU A 34 -5.00 8.37 -4.29
CA GLU A 34 -6.30 8.47 -3.60
C GLU A 34 -6.79 9.92 -3.52
N ARG A 35 -5.88 10.90 -3.36
CA ARG A 35 -6.25 12.33 -3.35
C ARG A 35 -6.70 12.86 -4.72
N GLN A 36 -6.27 12.23 -5.80
CA GLN A 36 -6.61 12.62 -7.17
C GLN A 36 -7.91 11.98 -7.69
N ARG A 37 -8.56 11.13 -6.88
CA ARG A 37 -9.78 10.40 -7.22
C ARG A 37 -11.02 11.12 -6.70
#